data_AF-A0A0Q0DFI3-F1
#
_entry.id   AF-A0A0Q0DFI3-F1
#
_cell.length_a   1.000
_cell.length_b   1.000
_cell.length_c   1.000
_cell.angle_alpha   90.00
_cell.angle_beta   90.00
_cell.angle_gamma   90.00
#
_symmetry.space_group_name_H-M   'P 1'
#
loop_
_entity.id
_entity.type
_entity.pdbx_description
1 polymer ?
#
loop_
_entity_poly.entity_id
_entity_poly.type
_entity_poly.pdbx_seq_one_letter_code
_entity_poly.pdbx_strand_id
1 'polypeptide(L)'
;MIAPPAGTRIWIAAGVTDMRRGFDGLAALVQTQLEADPFSGQIFAFRGRRGDRIKLLWWDGDGLCLFCKRLEQGRFVWPQAEPR
;
A
#
# COMPACT_ATOMS: atom_id res chain seq x y z
N MET A 1 -11.52 15.18 8.46
CA MET A 1 -10.15 15.17 7.91
C MET A 1 -9.89 13.74 7.48
N ILE A 2 -9.46 13.50 6.24
CA ILE A 2 -9.13 12.14 5.79
C ILE A 2 -7.73 11.83 6.34
N ALA A 3 -7.68 11.03 7.40
CA ALA A 3 -6.45 10.68 8.09
C ALA A 3 -6.52 9.21 8.55
N PRO A 4 -5.38 8.51 8.60
CA PRO A 4 -5.33 7.22 9.25
C PRO A 4 -5.67 7.36 10.75
N PRO A 5 -6.26 6.32 11.38
CA PRO A 5 -6.47 6.29 12.82
C PRO A 5 -5.19 6.51 13.64
N ALA A 6 -5.36 6.93 14.90
CA ALA A 6 -4.23 7.02 15.83
C ALA A 6 -3.65 5.62 16.10
N GLY A 7 -2.32 5.51 16.17
CA GLY A 7 -1.63 4.24 16.44
C GLY A 7 -1.52 3.30 15.22
N THR A 8 -1.88 3.76 14.03
CA THR A 8 -1.71 3.00 12.78
C THR A 8 -0.25 2.64 12.51
N ARG A 9 0.00 1.37 12.18
CA ARG A 9 1.26 0.87 11.65
C ARG A 9 1.26 0.95 10.12
N ILE A 10 2.46 1.11 9.57
CA ILE A 10 2.68 1.08 8.12
C ILE A 10 3.28 -0.28 7.76
N TRP A 11 2.53 -1.03 6.95
CA TRP A 11 2.94 -2.31 6.40
C TRP A 11 3.49 -2.09 4.98
N ILE A 12 4.67 -2.62 4.71
CA ILE A 12 5.31 -2.51 3.40
C ILE A 12 5.17 -3.85 2.69
N ALA A 13 4.48 -3.88 1.56
CA ALA A 13 4.49 -5.05 0.68
C ALA A 13 5.88 -5.19 0.05
N ALA A 14 6.74 -6.01 0.66
CA ALA A 14 8.11 -6.25 0.22
C ALA A 14 8.10 -7.03 -1.11
N GLY A 15 8.07 -6.32 -2.23
CA GLY A 15 7.91 -6.90 -3.56
C GLY A 15 7.52 -5.86 -4.60
N VAL A 16 7.14 -6.36 -5.77
CA VAL A 16 6.68 -5.53 -6.89
C VAL A 16 5.16 -5.66 -7.01
N THR A 17 4.46 -4.54 -6.90
CA THR A 17 3.01 -4.49 -7.08
C THR A 17 2.63 -3.97 -8.46
N ASP A 18 1.60 -4.57 -9.08
CA ASP A 18 0.96 -3.99 -10.26
C ASP A 18 0.20 -2.72 -9.87
N MET A 19 0.77 -1.57 -10.22
CA MET A 19 0.24 -0.26 -9.84
C MET A 19 -1.00 0.17 -10.63
N ARG A 20 -1.52 -0.66 -11.55
CA ARG A 20 -2.83 -0.47 -12.20
C ARG A 20 -3.99 -0.78 -11.26
N ARG A 21 -3.77 -1.57 -10.21
CA ARG A 21 -4.80 -1.93 -9.21
C ARG A 21 -5.31 -0.70 -8.47
N GLY A 22 -6.64 -0.55 -8.40
CA GLY A 22 -7.34 0.46 -7.59
C GLY A 22 -7.60 -0.04 -6.17
N PHE A 23 -8.64 0.49 -5.51
CA PHE A 23 -9.04 0.12 -4.15
C PHE A 23 -9.19 -1.40 -3.97
N ASP A 24 -10.13 -2.03 -4.70
CA ASP A 24 -10.46 -3.45 -4.52
C ASP A 24 -9.29 -4.37 -4.87
N GLY A 25 -8.56 -4.04 -5.94
CA GLY A 25 -7.42 -4.83 -6.39
C GLY A 25 -6.25 -4.82 -5.40
N LEU A 26 -6.06 -3.71 -4.68
CA LEU A 26 -5.05 -3.60 -3.62
C LEU A 26 -5.56 -4.20 -2.30
N ALA A 27 -6.83 -3.99 -1.94
CA ALA A 27 -7.44 -4.63 -0.78
C ALA A 27 -7.39 -6.16 -0.88
N ALA A 28 -7.67 -6.71 -2.06
CA ALA A 28 -7.51 -8.13 -2.34
C ALA A 28 -6.04 -8.60 -2.17
N LEU A 29 -5.05 -7.79 -2.53
CA LEU A 29 -3.64 -8.13 -2.27
C LEU A 29 -3.31 -8.16 -0.78
N VAL A 30 -3.83 -7.20 -0.01
CA VAL A 30 -3.65 -7.20 1.45
C VAL A 30 -4.20 -8.50 2.03
N GLN A 31 -5.41 -8.87 1.64
CA GLN A 31 -6.07 -10.07 2.15
C GLN A 31 -5.36 -11.36 1.73
N THR A 32 -4.92 -11.45 0.47
CA THR A 32 -4.42 -12.72 -0.10
C THR A 32 -2.91 -12.91 0.00
N GLN A 33 -2.12 -11.85 -0.03
CA GLN A 33 -0.64 -11.94 -0.01
C GLN A 33 -0.04 -11.51 1.32
N LEU A 34 -0.65 -10.55 2.00
CA LEU A 34 -0.19 -10.10 3.31
C LEU A 34 -0.94 -10.80 4.45
N GLU A 35 -1.94 -11.61 4.13
CA GLU A 35 -2.81 -12.32 5.09
C GLU A 35 -3.35 -11.38 6.19
N ALA A 36 -3.64 -10.13 5.81
CA ALA A 36 -4.06 -9.07 6.71
C ALA A 36 -5.45 -8.54 6.33
N ASP A 37 -6.11 -7.88 7.28
CA ASP A 37 -7.39 -7.22 7.02
C ASP A 37 -7.18 -5.83 6.40
N PRO A 38 -7.62 -5.58 5.14
CA PRO A 38 -7.54 -4.27 4.51
C PRO A 38 -8.39 -3.19 5.18
N PHE A 39 -9.36 -3.56 6.03
CA PHE A 39 -10.26 -2.65 6.73
C PHE A 39 -9.83 -2.34 8.18
N SER A 40 -8.69 -2.87 8.61
CA SER A 40 -8.15 -2.74 9.98
C SER A 40 -7.72 -1.33 10.41
N GLY A 41 -7.84 -0.33 9.53
CA GLY A 41 -7.29 1.02 9.76
C GLY A 41 -5.76 1.10 9.66
N GLN A 42 -5.09 0.02 9.31
CA GLN A 42 -3.65 0.02 9.05
C GLN A 42 -3.34 0.60 7.67
N ILE A 43 -2.13 1.16 7.49
CA ILE A 43 -1.68 1.62 6.18
C ILE A 43 -0.89 0.50 5.50
N PHE A 44 -1.29 0.16 4.28
CA PHE A 44 -0.58 -0.77 3.41
C PHE A 44 0.08 -0.01 2.26
N ALA A 45 1.41 -0.11 2.20
CA ALA A 45 2.24 0.59 1.23
C ALA A 45 2.70 -0.35 0.11
N PHE A 46 2.50 0.09 -1.12
CA PHE A 46 2.84 -0.64 -2.33
C PHE A 46 3.74 0.19 -3.24
N ARG A 47 4.62 -0.50 -3.97
CA ARG A 47 5.52 0.11 -4.96
C ARG A 47 5.53 -0.70 -6.24
N GLY A 48 5.53 -0.01 -7.37
CA GLY A 48 5.68 -0.64 -8.69
C GLY A 48 7.12 -0.97 -9.05
N ARG A 49 7.30 -1.78 -10.11
CA ARG A 49 8.63 -2.19 -10.61
C ARG A 49 9.54 -1.02 -10.98
N ARG A 50 8.96 0.02 -11.59
CA ARG A 50 9.68 1.25 -11.96
C ARG A 50 10.11 2.03 -10.72
N GLY A 51 9.43 1.85 -9.59
CA GLY A 51 9.86 2.37 -8.30
C GLY A 51 9.75 3.88 -8.12
N ASP A 52 9.26 4.60 -9.13
CA ASP A 52 8.93 6.02 -9.10
C ASP A 52 7.54 6.30 -8.53
N ARG A 53 6.73 5.26 -8.28
CA ARG A 53 5.37 5.36 -7.76
C ARG A 53 5.14 4.52 -6.52
N ILE A 54 4.45 5.09 -5.54
CA ILE A 54 3.85 4.38 -4.41
C ILE A 54 2.33 4.59 -4.36
N LYS A 55 1.66 3.62 -3.73
CA LYS A 55 0.27 3.71 -3.31
C LYS A 55 0.19 3.36 -1.82
N LEU A 56 -0.59 4.13 -1.07
CA LEU A 56 -0.92 3.84 0.33
C LEU A 56 -2.42 3.61 0.43
N LEU A 57 -2.81 2.44 0.93
CA LEU A 57 -4.20 2.05 1.15
C LEU A 57 -4.48 1.99 2.66
N TRP A 58 -5.58 2.57 3.12
CA TRP A 58 -6.08 2.40 4.49
C TRP A 58 -7.59 2.58 4.54
N TRP A 59 -8.24 2.04 5.57
CA TRP A 59 -9.62 2.32 5.92
C TRP A 59 -9.66 3.41 7.00
N ASP A 60 -10.46 4.47 6.83
CA ASP A 60 -10.53 5.58 7.79
C ASP A 60 -11.72 5.50 8.77
N GLY A 61 -12.59 4.50 8.60
CA GLY A 61 -13.76 4.27 9.44
C GLY A 61 -15.05 4.17 8.63
N ASP A 62 -15.16 4.91 7.54
CA ASP A 62 -16.31 4.93 6.63
C ASP A 62 -15.94 4.67 5.16
N GLY A 63 -14.65 4.74 4.80
CA GLY A 63 -14.20 4.49 3.43
C GLY A 63 -12.78 3.93 3.31
N LEU A 64 -12.51 3.30 2.17
CA LEU A 64 -11.15 3.02 1.74
C LEU A 64 -10.55 4.29 1.15
N CYS A 65 -9.38 4.64 1.64
CA CYS A 65 -8.56 5.76 1.20
C CYS A 65 -7.36 5.25 0.40
N LEU A 66 -7.06 5.93 -0.71
CA LEU A 66 -5.93 5.60 -1.57
C LEU A 66 -5.14 6.86 -1.90
N PHE A 67 -3.94 6.95 -1.34
CA PHE A 67 -2.98 7.98 -1.71
C PHE A 67 -2.04 7.46 -2.80
N CYS A 68 -1.78 8.27 -3.82
CA CYS A 68 -0.85 7.97 -4.91
C CYS A 68 0.22 9.06 -5.00
N LYS A 69 1.50 8.68 -4.96
CA LYS A 69 2.62 9.61 -5.23
C LYS A 69 3.49 9.09 -6.35
N ARG A 70 3.79 9.96 -7.32
CA ARG A 70 4.80 9.74 -8.37
C ARG A 70 5.94 10.75 -8.16
N LEU A 71 7.17 10.29 -8.21
CA LEU A 71 8.35 11.16 -8.20
C LEU A 71 8.59 11.74 -9.60
N GLU A 72 8.98 13.01 -9.65
CA GLU A 72 9.51 13.65 -10.87
C GLU A 72 10.82 12.97 -11.30
N GLN A 73 11.68 12.66 -10.33
CA GLN A 73 12.98 12.01 -10.54
C GLN A 73 13.30 11.04 -9.39
N GLY A 74 14.05 9.99 -9.69
CA GLY A 74 14.51 9.00 -8.70
C GLY A 74 13.52 7.88 -8.45
N ARG A 75 13.76 7.12 -7.37
CA ARG A 75 12.97 5.95 -6.99
C ARG A 75 12.82 5.89 -5.48
N PHE A 76 11.67 5.42 -5.01
CA PHE A 76 11.50 5.03 -3.62
C PHE A 76 12.42 3.85 -3.32
N VAL A 77 13.16 3.93 -2.21
CA VAL A 77 13.90 2.80 -1.63
C VAL A 77 12.87 1.82 -1.09
N TRP A 78 13.06 0.54 -1.36
CA TRP A 78 12.09 -0.49 -1.02
C TRP A 78 12.81 -1.75 -0.54
N PRO A 79 12.31 -2.40 0.52
CA PRO A 79 12.84 -3.68 0.92
C PRO A 79 12.64 -4.70 -0.21
N GLN A 80 13.67 -5.47 -0.50
CA GLN A 80 13.54 -6.66 -1.33
C GLN A 80 13.13 -7.80 -0.41
N ALA A 81 12.02 -8.47 -0.71
CA ALA A 81 11.76 -9.76 -0.10
C ALA A 81 12.66 -10.79 -0.80
N GLU A 82 13.40 -11.57 -0.02
CA GLU A 82 13.93 -12.83 -0.53
C GLU A 82 12.76 -13.78 -0.81
N PRO A 83 12.78 -14.54 -1.93
CA PRO A 83 11.78 -15.58 -2.14
C PRO A 83 11.85 -16.57 -0.97
N ARG A 84 10.71 -16.86 -0.36
CA ARG A 84 10.60 -17.89 0.67
C ARG A 84 10.53 -19.27 0.04
#